data_AF-A0A392RS13-F1
#
_entry.id   AF-A0A392RS13-F1
#
_cell.length_a   1.000
_cell.length_b   1.000
_cell.length_c   1.000
_cell.angle_alpha   90.00
_cell.angle_beta   90.00
_cell.angle_gamma   90.00
#
_symmetry.space_group_name_H-M   'P 1'
#
loop_
_entity.id
_entity.type
_entity.pdbx_description
1 polymer ?
#
loop_
_entity_poly.entity_id
_entity_poly.type
_entity_poly.pdbx_seq_one_letter_code
_entity_poly.pdbx_strand_id
1 'polypeptide(L)'
;MVYVGMSMLKYISIDKVDKLMLAMSKLKYGDMSKYGVVRPKEGPFAMKMSGGRTPTIDVGCIKRIKKGKVKVYYIVLLDCY
;
A
#
# COMPACT_ATOMS: atom_id res chain seq x y z
N MET A 1 -9.39 1.07 -3.01
CA MET A 1 -8.47 2.21 -2.77
C MET A 1 -7.83 2.66 -4.07
N VAL A 2 -7.24 1.76 -4.87
CA VAL A 2 -6.59 2.09 -6.14
C VAL A 2 -7.51 2.85 -7.11
N TYR A 3 -8.76 2.42 -7.31
CA TYR A 3 -9.71 3.13 -8.19
C TYR A 3 -9.93 4.60 -7.80
N VAL A 4 -10.08 4.87 -6.50
CA VAL A 4 -10.25 6.25 -5.98
C VAL A 4 -9.03 7.10 -6.29
N GLY A 5 -7.83 6.55 -6.07
CA GLY A 5 -6.59 7.23 -6.42
C GLY A 5 -6.48 7.51 -7.93
N MET A 6 -6.85 6.54 -8.79
CA MET A 6 -6.86 6.75 -10.25
C MET A 6 -7.83 7.86 -10.68
N SER A 7 -8.98 7.98 -10.02
CA SER A 7 -9.92 9.07 -10.28
C SER A 7 -9.35 10.43 -9.82
N MET A 8 -8.61 10.47 -8.71
CA MET A 8 -7.98 11.70 -8.18
C MET A 8 -6.83 12.20 -9.04
N LEU A 9 -6.10 11.29 -9.72
CA LEU A 9 -5.00 11.65 -10.63
C LEU A 9 -5.43 12.57 -11.78
N LYS A 10 -6.74 12.64 -12.08
CA LYS A 10 -7.28 13.58 -13.09
C LYS A 10 -7.29 15.04 -12.63
N TYR A 11 -7.19 15.29 -11.32
CA TYR A 11 -7.41 16.61 -10.73
C TYR A 11 -6.22 17.14 -9.93
N ILE A 12 -5.36 16.26 -9.40
CA ILE A 12 -4.24 16.64 -8.53
C ILE A 12 -2.97 15.83 -8.85
N SER A 13 -1.80 16.34 -8.46
CA SER A 13 -0.50 15.73 -8.74
C SER A 13 -0.31 14.36 -8.07
N ILE A 14 0.51 13.50 -8.70
CA ILE A 14 0.82 12.14 -8.23
C ILE A 14 1.27 12.13 -6.77
N ASP A 15 2.19 13.01 -6.39
CA ASP A 15 2.70 13.10 -5.01
C ASP A 15 1.60 13.35 -3.97
N LYS A 16 0.60 14.18 -4.30
CA LYS A 16 -0.51 14.47 -3.40
C LYS A 16 -1.44 13.27 -3.28
N VAL A 17 -1.74 12.61 -4.41
CA VAL A 17 -2.56 11.38 -4.42
C VAL A 17 -1.86 10.29 -3.62
N ASP A 18 -0.56 10.11 -3.81
CA ASP A 18 0.23 9.09 -3.12
C ASP A 18 0.29 9.32 -1.61
N LYS A 19 0.55 10.56 -1.17
CA LYS A 19 0.49 10.92 0.26
C LYS A 19 -0.89 10.63 0.86
N LEU A 20 -1.95 10.99 0.14
CA LEU A 20 -3.33 10.73 0.57
C LEU A 20 -3.61 9.22 0.66
N MET A 21 -3.21 8.44 -0.35
CA MET A 21 -3.41 6.99 -0.35
C MET A 21 -2.62 6.30 0.77
N LEU A 22 -1.40 6.75 1.05
CA LEU A 22 -0.60 6.26 2.17
C LEU A 22 -1.27 6.58 3.51
N ALA A 23 -1.80 7.79 3.69
CA ALA A 23 -2.54 8.19 4.89
C ALA A 23 -3.82 7.35 5.07
N MET A 24 -4.64 7.20 4.03
CA MET A 24 -5.84 6.36 4.06
C MET A 24 -5.52 4.90 4.38
N SER A 25 -4.42 4.37 3.83
CA SER A 25 -3.96 3.01 4.14
C SER A 25 -3.53 2.87 5.61
N LYS A 26 -2.89 3.89 6.19
CA LYS A 26 -2.54 3.92 7.62
C LYS A 26 -3.78 3.99 8.51
N LEU A 27 -4.78 4.80 8.15
CA LEU A 27 -6.04 4.87 8.88
C LEU A 27 -6.82 3.55 8.82
N LYS A 28 -6.88 2.92 7.64
CA LYS A 28 -7.67 1.69 7.45
C LYS A 28 -7.04 0.46 8.09
N TYR A 29 -5.72 0.29 7.97
CA TYR A 29 -5.04 -0.92 8.41
C TYR A 29 -4.27 -0.74 9.72
N GLY A 30 -4.08 0.49 10.17
CA GLY A 30 -3.25 0.84 11.32
C GLY A 30 -1.76 0.75 10.99
N ASP A 31 -0.96 0.71 12.06
CA ASP A 31 0.47 0.46 11.94
C ASP A 31 0.73 -1.02 11.67
N MET A 32 1.29 -1.29 10.49
CA MET A 32 1.66 -2.62 10.02
C MET A 32 3.16 -2.91 10.17
N SER A 33 3.96 -1.93 10.60
CA SER A 33 5.41 -2.09 10.81
C SER A 33 5.71 -3.13 11.90
N LYS A 34 4.88 -3.17 12.95
CA LYS A 34 4.93 -4.19 14.01
C LYS A 34 4.71 -5.62 13.54
N TYR A 35 4.19 -5.80 12.32
CA TYR A 35 4.02 -7.11 11.70
C TYR A 35 5.07 -7.41 10.61
N GLY A 36 6.10 -6.57 10.46
CA GLY A 36 7.16 -6.74 9.45
C GLY A 36 6.85 -6.13 8.08
N VAL A 37 5.74 -5.39 7.94
CA VAL A 37 5.37 -4.73 6.68
C VAL A 37 5.94 -3.32 6.66
N VAL A 38 7.00 -3.11 5.89
CA VAL A 38 7.65 -1.81 5.73
C VAL A 38 7.00 -1.06 4.57
N ARG A 39 6.59 0.18 4.80
CA ARG A 39 6.04 1.02 3.74
C ARG A 39 7.17 1.56 2.88
N PRO A 40 7.08 1.44 1.54
CA PRO A 40 8.03 2.07 0.64
C PRO A 40 7.99 3.60 0.78
N LYS A 41 9.10 4.27 0.44
CA LYS A 41 9.21 5.74 0.46
C LYS A 41 8.31 6.39 -0.58
N GLU A 42 8.19 5.75 -1.74
CA GLU A 42 7.31 6.16 -2.83
C GLU A 42 5.89 5.63 -2.58
N GLY A 43 4.89 6.30 -3.15
CA GLY A 43 3.51 5.85 -3.08
C GLY A 43 3.12 4.93 -4.24
N PRO A 44 1.90 4.36 -4.17
CA PRO A 44 1.44 3.33 -5.09
C PRO A 44 1.42 3.75 -6.56
N PHE A 45 1.22 5.04 -6.87
CA PHE A 45 1.19 5.54 -8.23
C PHE A 45 2.58 5.96 -8.73
N ALA A 46 3.43 6.54 -7.88
CA ALA A 46 4.84 6.77 -8.20
C ALA A 46 5.55 5.45 -8.53
N MET A 47 5.38 4.41 -7.71
CA MET A 47 5.91 3.07 -7.99
C MET A 47 5.33 2.44 -9.27
N LYS A 48 4.08 2.76 -9.61
CA LYS A 48 3.50 2.31 -10.88
C LYS A 48 4.20 2.95 -12.07
N MET A 49 4.54 4.24 -11.97
CA MET A 49 5.24 4.97 -13.03
C MET A 49 6.69 4.52 -13.19
N SER A 50 7.41 4.30 -12.10
CA SER A 50 8.83 3.90 -12.13
C SER A 50 9.03 2.40 -12.36
N GLY A 51 8.23 1.56 -11.71
CA GLY A 51 8.37 0.09 -11.70
C GLY A 51 7.31 -0.67 -12.50
N GLY A 52 6.36 0.02 -13.14
CA GLY A 52 5.32 -0.58 -13.98
C GLY A 52 4.21 -1.33 -13.22
N ARG A 53 4.30 -1.43 -11.89
CA ARG A 53 3.33 -2.16 -11.05
C ARG A 53 2.88 -1.31 -9.87
N THR A 54 1.59 -1.37 -9.56
CA THR A 54 1.06 -0.82 -8.32
C THR A 54 1.20 -1.87 -7.22
N PRO A 55 1.84 -1.56 -6.09
CA PRO A 55 1.87 -2.48 -4.96
C PRO A 55 0.47 -2.70 -4.39
N THR A 56 0.05 -3.97 -4.33
CA THR A 56 -1.24 -4.36 -3.76
C THR A 56 -1.05 -5.47 -2.75
N ILE A 57 -1.70 -5.34 -1.59
CA ILE A 57 -1.77 -6.40 -0.60
C ILE A 57 -3.22 -6.87 -0.52
N ASP A 58 -3.43 -8.17 -0.60
CA ASP A 58 -4.73 -8.78 -0.39
C ASP A 58 -5.27 -8.48 1.02
N VAL A 59 -6.55 -8.11 1.11
CA VAL A 59 -7.19 -7.73 2.38
C VAL A 59 -7.32 -8.94 3.31
N GLY A 60 -7.49 -10.14 2.75
CA GLY A 60 -7.44 -11.41 3.47
C GLY A 60 -6.04 -11.72 4.01
N CYS A 61 -4.98 -11.46 3.24
CA CYS A 61 -3.59 -11.55 3.70
C CYS A 61 -3.37 -10.67 4.95
N ILE A 62 -3.85 -9.42 4.96
CA ILE A 62 -3.75 -8.53 6.14
C ILE A 62 -4.40 -9.15 7.38
N LYS A 63 -5.55 -9.80 7.25
CA LYS A 63 -6.22 -10.48 8.38
C LYS A 63 -5.38 -11.64 8.90
N ARG A 64 -4.72 -12.40 8.03
CA ARG A 64 -3.85 -13.53 8.42
C ARG A 64 -2.58 -13.05 9.12
N ILE A 65 -1.97 -11.97 8.62
CA ILE A 65 -0.82 -11.31 9.25
C ILE A 65 -1.18 -10.85 10.66
N LYS A 66 -2.31 -10.14 10.82
CA LYS A 66 -2.78 -9.66 12.13
C LYS A 66 -3.07 -10.78 13.12
N LYS A 67 -3.50 -11.96 12.63
CA LYS A 67 -3.74 -13.17 13.43
C LYS A 67 -2.46 -14.00 13.71
N GLY A 68 -1.29 -13.54 13.27
CA GLY A 68 -0.03 -14.28 13.42
C GLY A 68 0.08 -15.55 12.58
N LYS A 69 -0.85 -15.76 11.62
CA LYS A 69 -0.86 -16.94 10.74
C LYS A 69 0.15 -16.84 9.59
N VAL A 70 0.65 -15.63 9.32
CA VAL A 70 1.62 -15.32 8.27
C VAL A 70 2.64 -14.37 8.88
N LYS A 71 3.92 -14.72 8.80
CA LYS A 71 5.04 -13.90 9.28
C LYS A 71 5.69 -13.23 8.07
N VAL A 72 5.82 -11.91 8.13
CA VAL A 72 6.37 -11.10 7.05
C VAL A 72 7.84 -10.84 7.33
N TYR A 73 8.72 -11.20 6.38
CA TYR A 73 10.16 -10.98 6.48
C TYR A 73 10.63 -9.80 5.65
N TYR A 74 10.03 -9.60 4.46
CA TYR A 74 10.23 -8.42 3.62
C TYR A 74 9.01 -8.26 2.70
N ILE A 75 8.00 -7.53 3.15
CA ILE A 75 7.01 -6.96 2.23
C ILE A 75 7.45 -5.53 2.00
N VAL A 76 8.07 -5.29 0.84
CA VAL A 76 7.63 -4.15 0.04
C VAL A 76 6.22 -4.52 -0.39
N LEU A 77 5.28 -3.58 -0.39
CA LEU A 77 3.87 -3.81 -0.73
C LEU A 77 3.62 -4.47 -2.13
N LEU A 78 4.63 -5.03 -2.78
CA LEU A 78 4.63 -5.59 -4.12
C LEU A 78 3.99 -6.97 -4.23
N ASP A 79 4.08 -7.88 -3.27
CA ASP A 79 3.47 -9.20 -3.47
C ASP A 79 3.02 -9.85 -2.14
N CYS A 80 1.72 -9.80 -1.86
CA CYS A 80 1.05 -10.84 -1.07
C CYS A 80 -0.14 -11.34 -1.90
N TYR A 81 0.13 -12.32 -2.77
CA TYR A 81 -0.88 -13.20 -3.36
C TYR A 81 -1.33 -14.23 -2.32
#